data_AF-A0A377M8B5-F1
#
_entry.id   AF-A0A377M8B5-F1
#
_cell.length_a   1.000
_cell.length_b   1.000
_cell.length_c   1.000
_cell.angle_alpha   90.00
_cell.angle_beta   90.00
_cell.angle_gamma   90.00
#
_symmetry.space_group_name_H-M   'P 1'
#
loop_
_entity.id
_entity.type
_entity.pdbx_description
1 polymer ?
#
loop_
_entity_poly.entity_id
_entity_poly.type
_entity_poly.pdbx_seq_one_letter_code
_entity_poly.pdbx_strand_id
1 'polypeptide(L)'
;MRCDTRELVLGTHQLNGQFHFSVSRYSQQQLRETTHHHLLRDEPGYWLNLDAFHMGVGGDDSWSPSVSPEFILQNCQLRYRFSWRQNLN
;
A
#
# COMPACT_ATOMS: atom_id res chain seq x y z
N MET A 1 -6.84 -0.84 -0.80
CA MET A 1 -5.63 -0.37 -1.51
C MET A 1 -6.06 0.50 -2.68
N ARG A 2 -5.35 1.59 -3.02
CA ARG A 2 -5.66 2.48 -4.16
C ARG A 2 -4.49 2.38 -5.14
N CYS A 3 -4.80 2.15 -6.42
CA CYS A 3 -3.80 1.93 -7.46
C CYS A 3 -3.72 3.11 -8.43
N ASP A 4 -2.73 3.10 -9.34
CA ASP A 4 -2.49 4.11 -10.38
C ASP A 4 -2.62 5.57 -9.94
N THR A 5 -2.19 5.85 -8.70
CA THR A 5 -2.32 7.16 -8.09
C THR A 5 -1.25 8.10 -8.63
N ARG A 6 -1.70 9.28 -9.10
CA ARG A 6 -0.81 10.37 -9.55
C ARG A 6 -0.55 11.42 -8.50
N GLU A 7 -1.50 11.57 -7.57
CA GLU A 7 -1.45 12.54 -6.50
C GLU A 7 -2.09 11.97 -5.23
N LEU A 8 -1.42 12.17 -4.10
CA LEU A 8 -1.94 11.92 -2.77
C LEU A 8 -1.75 13.17 -1.92
N VAL A 9 -2.83 13.69 -1.35
CA VAL A 9 -2.80 14.74 -0.33
C VAL A 9 -3.24 14.14 1.00
N LEU A 10 -2.37 14.22 2.02
CA LEU A 10 -2.61 13.70 3.35
C LEU A 10 -2.19 14.75 4.40
N GLY A 11 -3.18 15.48 4.93
CA GLY A 11 -2.90 16.63 5.80
C GLY A 11 -2.08 17.69 5.05
N THR A 12 -0.96 18.11 5.63
CA THR A 12 -0.02 19.05 5.00
C THR A 12 0.90 18.41 3.96
N HIS A 13 0.86 17.09 3.79
CA HIS A 13 1.75 16.37 2.89
C HIS A 13 1.10 16.15 1.53
N GLN A 14 1.88 16.35 0.48
CA GLN A 14 1.48 16.08 -0.89
C GLN A 14 2.55 15.27 -1.59
N LEU A 15 2.13 14.14 -2.15
CA LEU A 15 2.98 13.24 -2.91
C LEU A 15 2.49 13.16 -4.34
N ASN A 16 3.40 13.25 -5.31
CA ASN A 16 3.09 13.13 -6.72
C ASN A 16 3.99 12.08 -7.37
N GLY A 17 3.45 11.29 -8.29
CA GLY A 17 4.24 10.23 -8.95
C GLY A 17 3.37 9.23 -9.70
N GLN A 18 3.82 7.98 -9.74
CA GLN A 18 2.99 6.83 -10.11
C GLN A 18 3.21 5.76 -9.07
N PHE A 19 2.19 5.52 -8.25
CA PHE A 19 2.28 4.58 -7.15
C PHE A 19 0.90 4.05 -6.78
N HIS A 20 0.90 3.03 -5.93
CA HIS A 20 -0.23 2.54 -5.20
C HIS A 20 -0.05 2.90 -3.73
N PHE A 21 -1.14 3.07 -3.00
CA PHE A 21 -1.03 3.40 -1.59
C PHE A 21 -2.16 2.85 -0.73
N SER A 22 -1.89 2.82 0.57
CA SER A 22 -2.89 2.68 1.62
C SER A 22 -2.54 3.60 2.78
N VAL A 23 -3.57 4.16 3.41
CA VAL A 23 -3.46 4.91 4.67
C VAL A 23 -4.38 4.24 5.69
N SER A 24 -3.86 4.00 6.90
CA SER A 24 -4.59 3.31 7.97
C SER A 24 -4.13 3.79 9.35
N ARG A 25 -4.93 3.51 10.39
CA ARG A 25 -4.52 3.62 11.80
C ARG A 25 -3.75 2.40 12.30
N TYR A 26 -3.67 1.35 11.48
CA TYR A 26 -3.09 0.05 11.84
C TYR A 26 -1.88 -0.26 10.96
N SER A 27 -0.77 -0.66 11.58
CA SER A 27 0.45 -1.09 10.90
C SER A 27 0.24 -2.41 10.15
N GLN A 28 1.11 -2.69 9.16
CA GLN A 28 1.15 -4.00 8.50
C GLN A 28 1.45 -5.13 9.50
N GLN A 29 2.27 -4.84 10.50
CA GLN A 29 2.56 -5.79 11.58
C GLN A 29 1.28 -6.13 12.35
N GLN A 30 0.52 -5.12 12.80
CA GLN A 30 -0.72 -5.34 13.54
C GLN A 30 -1.77 -6.06 12.69
N LEU A 31 -1.92 -5.69 11.42
CA LEU A 31 -2.85 -6.36 10.49
C LEU A 31 -2.50 -7.85 10.29
N ARG A 32 -1.21 -8.20 10.30
CA ARG A 32 -0.75 -9.59 10.19
C ARG A 32 -0.98 -10.39 11.48
N GLU A 33 -0.74 -9.76 12.63
CA GLU A 33 -0.75 -10.44 13.94
C GLU A 33 -2.15 -10.52 14.56
N THR A 34 -3.06 -9.63 14.17
CA THR A 34 -4.41 -9.56 14.72
C THR A 34 -5.36 -10.49 13.95
N THR A 35 -5.97 -11.43 14.66
CA THR A 35 -6.84 -12.46 14.05
C THR A 35 -8.24 -11.96 13.72
N HIS A 36 -8.75 -10.95 14.43
CA HIS A 36 -10.10 -10.42 14.27
C HIS A 36 -10.10 -8.90 14.25
N HIS A 37 -10.91 -8.31 13.37
CA HIS A 37 -10.95 -6.86 13.16
C HIS A 37 -11.23 -6.06 14.44
N HIS A 38 -12.10 -6.55 15.33
CA HIS A 38 -12.46 -5.84 16.58
C HIS A 38 -11.31 -5.79 17.62
N LEU A 39 -10.24 -6.54 17.41
CA LEU A 39 -9.06 -6.53 18.28
C LEU A 39 -8.01 -5.50 17.82
N LEU A 40 -8.18 -4.91 16.63
CA LEU A 40 -7.33 -3.84 16.15
C LEU A 40 -7.44 -2.62 17.07
N ARG A 41 -6.29 -2.01 17.32
CA ARG A 41 -6.12 -0.83 18.17
C ARG A 41 -5.50 0.28 17.34
N ASP A 42 -6.08 1.46 17.43
CA ASP A 42 -5.53 2.65 16.79
C ASP A 42 -4.12 2.91 17.31
N GLU A 43 -3.16 3.00 16.39
CA GLU A 43 -1.79 3.38 16.71
C GLU A 43 -1.65 4.92 16.64
N PRO A 44 -0.64 5.51 17.28
CA PRO A 44 -0.35 6.94 17.15
C PRO A 44 -0.04 7.32 15.69
N GLY A 45 -0.75 8.33 15.16
CA GLY A 45 -0.54 8.82 13.80
C GLY A 45 -1.26 7.98 12.73
N TYR A 46 -0.67 7.94 11.54
CA TYR A 46 -1.17 7.17 10.40
C TYR A 46 -0.05 6.38 9.74
N TRP A 47 -0.36 5.14 9.40
CA TRP A 47 0.49 4.28 8.59
C TRP A 47 0.20 4.53 7.12
N LEU A 48 1.20 5.01 6.39
CA LEU A 48 1.18 5.19 4.94
C LEU A 48 2.08 4.14 4.30
N ASN A 49 1.50 3.24 3.51
CA ASN A 49 2.26 2.35 2.62
C ASN A 49 2.23 2.94 1.21
N LEU A 50 3.40 3.08 0.59
CA LEU A 50 3.58 3.57 -0.78
C LEU A 50 4.31 2.51 -1.59
N ASP A 51 3.59 1.88 -2.51
CA ASP A 51 4.09 0.81 -3.34
C ASP A 51 4.24 1.31 -4.77
N ALA A 52 5.43 1.23 -5.35
CA ALA A 52 5.58 1.49 -6.78
C ALA A 52 4.94 0.38 -7.63
N PHE A 53 4.99 -0.84 -7.11
CA PHE A 53 4.42 -2.03 -7.69
C PHE A 53 3.86 -2.87 -6.55
N HIS A 54 2.72 -3.51 -6.77
CA HIS A 54 2.13 -4.42 -5.79
C HIS A 54 1.69 -5.69 -6.50
N MET A 55 2.06 -6.84 -5.95
CA MET A 55 1.71 -8.13 -6.54
C MET A 55 0.19 -8.32 -6.55
N GLY A 56 -0.34 -8.96 -7.59
CA GLY A 56 -1.74 -9.35 -7.62
C GLY A 56 -2.12 -10.24 -6.41
N VAL A 57 -3.36 -10.12 -5.96
CA VAL A 57 -3.87 -10.90 -4.82
C VAL A 57 -4.26 -12.32 -5.22
N GLY A 58 -4.69 -12.53 -6.46
CA GLY A 58 -5.27 -13.80 -6.93
C GLY A 58 -6.74 -13.91 -6.54
N GLY A 59 -7.28 -15.14 -6.55
CA GLY A 59 -8.67 -15.39 -6.14
C GLY A 59 -9.41 -16.45 -6.92
N ASP A 60 -8.79 -17.11 -7.92
CA ASP A 60 -9.42 -18.23 -8.64
C ASP A 60 -9.77 -19.38 -7.67
N ASP A 61 -8.88 -19.62 -6.71
CA ASP A 61 -9.14 -20.37 -5.49
C ASP A 61 -8.28 -19.82 -4.32
N SER A 62 -8.54 -20.31 -3.10
CA SER A 62 -7.87 -19.86 -1.86
C SER A 62 -7.01 -20.95 -1.20
N TRP A 63 -6.68 -22.02 -1.91
CA TRP A 63 -5.88 -23.15 -1.40
C TRP A 63 -4.74 -23.57 -2.33
N SER A 64 -4.54 -22.85 -3.43
CA SER A 64 -3.42 -22.97 -4.35
C SER A 64 -2.92 -21.59 -4.80
N PRO A 65 -1.69 -21.48 -5.34
CA PRO A 65 -1.24 -20.24 -5.95
C PRO A 65 -2.12 -19.84 -7.14
N SER A 66 -2.86 -18.73 -7.02
CA SER A 66 -3.88 -18.31 -7.99
C SER A 66 -3.66 -16.91 -8.57
N VAL A 67 -2.46 -16.35 -8.44
CA VAL A 67 -2.10 -15.07 -9.07
C VAL A 67 -1.68 -15.33 -10.52
N SER A 68 -2.35 -14.71 -11.48
CA SER A 68 -1.97 -14.84 -12.89
C SER A 68 -0.56 -14.29 -13.15
N PRO A 69 0.26 -14.91 -14.02
CA PRO A 69 1.67 -14.54 -14.23
C PRO A 69 1.93 -13.07 -14.55
N GLU A 70 1.01 -12.40 -15.26
CA GLU A 70 1.11 -10.97 -15.60
C GLU A 70 1.00 -10.03 -14.40
N PHE A 71 0.49 -10.50 -13.26
CA PHE A 71 0.40 -9.75 -12.01
C PHE A 71 1.47 -10.16 -10.97
N ILE A 72 2.39 -11.04 -11.35
CA ILE A 72 3.54 -11.42 -10.53
C ILE A 72 4.70 -10.46 -10.80
N LEU A 73 5.32 -9.93 -9.75
CA LEU A 73 6.52 -9.11 -9.87
C LEU A 73 7.74 -10.00 -10.15
N GLN A 74 7.94 -10.35 -11.42
CA GLN A 74 9.01 -11.25 -11.86
C GLN A 74 10.39 -10.57 -11.94
N ASN A 75 10.43 -9.24 -12.01
CA ASN A 75 11.66 -8.48 -12.20
C ASN A 75 12.37 -8.19 -10.87
N CYS A 76 13.65 -8.57 -10.77
CA CYS A 76 14.49 -8.24 -9.61
C CYS A 76 14.99 -6.78 -9.61
N GLN A 77 14.96 -6.10 -10.76
CA GLN A 77 15.35 -4.70 -10.89
C GLN A 77 14.12 -3.83 -11.10
N LEU A 78 13.79 -3.02 -10.09
CA LEU A 78 12.67 -2.10 -10.11
C LEU A 78 13.19 -0.67 -9.97
N ARG A 79 12.59 0.25 -10.73
CA ARG A 79 12.87 1.69 -10.63
C ARG A 79 11.56 2.43 -10.45
N TYR A 80 11.54 3.32 -9.47
CA TYR A 80 10.38 4.16 -9.19
C TYR A 80 10.83 5.56 -8.75
N ARG A 81 9.90 6.51 -8.84
CA ARG A 81 10.10 7.88 -8.40
C ARG A 81 8.78 8.47 -7.97
N PHE A 82 8.82 9.23 -6.88
CA PHE A 82 7.78 10.17 -6.50
C PHE A 82 8.45 11.44 -5.95
N SER A 83 7.70 12.52 -5.90
CA SER A 83 8.07 13.72 -5.15
C SER A 83 7.20 13.80 -3.90
N TRP A 84 7.78 14.37 -2.84
CA TRP A 84 7.06 14.68 -1.62
C TRP A 84 7.33 16.13 -1.25
N ARG A 85 6.26 16.87 -1.01
CA ARG A 85 6.32 18.21 -0.45
C ARG A 85 5.40 18.33 0.77
N GLN A 86 5.76 19.24 1.66
CA GLN A 86 4.91 19.64 2.77
C GLN A 86 4.52 21.10 2.57
N ASN A 87 3.23 21.36 2.45
CA ASN A 87 2.71 22.72 2.40
C ASN A 87 2.34 23.09 3.85
N LEU A 88 3.24 23.80 4.52
CA LEU A 88 2.94 24.47 5.77
C LEU A 88 2.30 25.81 5.38
N ASN A 89 1.06 26.04 5.80
CA ASN A 89 0.49 27.39 5.77
C ASN A 89 1.27 28.32 6.70
#